data_AF-A0A2P4XJ11-F1
#
_entry.id   AF-A0A2P4XJ11-F1
#
_cell.length_a   1.000
_cell.length_b   1.000
_cell.length_c   1.000
_cell.angle_alpha   90.00
_cell.angle_beta   90.00
_cell.angle_gamma   90.00
#
_symmetry.space_group_name_H-M   'P 1'
#
loop_
_entity.id
_entity.type
_entity.pdbx_description
1 polymer ?
#
loop_
_entity_poly.entity_id
_entity_poly.type
_entity_poly.pdbx_seq_one_letter_code
_entity_poly.pdbx_strand_id
1 'polypeptide(L)'
;MASFAFRRASKRVALMGAGVVGVSGLSGAAIVSAKEPQRLVAPIKCEDGSTIIPYETPSRAAQLERLKREHFDVLVIGGGATGSGCALDAATRGLNTAVVEASDFAAGTSGRSTKLIHGGIRYLETAFMKLDYAAFKLVNEALEERSFFLSAAPYMNRPLPIMIPIYNWWEVPYMWVGAKAYDVVAGSKRFVPGSYYINADEAMFQFPMLRKEGLKGAIVYYDGQMNDTRMNVSIALTATATQNGATVANYVKVVHLLKDDEGKVRGAHVKDTITGEEWDVKAHAVVNATGPFTDTLRQMDDPKKQKICVPAAGVHTVLPDHFSP
;
A
#
# COMPACT_ATOMS: atom_id res chain seq x y z
N MET A 1 -7.75 -30.63 10.55
CA MET A 1 -8.23 -31.49 9.45
C MET A 1 -8.73 -30.62 8.31
N ALA A 2 -8.11 -30.80 7.14
CA ALA A 2 -8.51 -30.43 5.78
C ALA A 2 -9.23 -29.09 5.52
N SER A 3 -8.54 -28.13 4.90
CA SER A 3 -8.97 -27.47 3.65
C SER A 3 -7.94 -26.44 3.18
N PHE A 4 -6.84 -26.90 2.56
CA PHE A 4 -5.98 -26.05 1.71
C PHE A 4 -5.59 -26.74 0.39
N ALA A 5 -6.07 -27.95 0.16
CA ALA A 5 -5.70 -28.77 -0.99
C ALA A 5 -6.91 -28.97 -1.92
N PHE A 6 -7.37 -27.92 -2.61
CA PHE A 6 -8.17 -28.08 -3.83
C PHE A 6 -8.14 -26.79 -4.67
N ARG A 7 -7.08 -26.62 -5.48
CA ARG A 7 -7.12 -25.82 -6.72
C ARG A 7 -5.86 -26.03 -7.55
N ARG A 8 -5.52 -27.29 -7.87
CA ARG A 8 -4.52 -27.57 -8.92
C ARG A 8 -4.65 -29.00 -9.48
N ALA A 9 -5.65 -29.20 -10.32
CA ALA A 9 -5.76 -30.28 -11.32
C ALA A 9 -6.98 -29.94 -12.18
N SER A 10 -7.05 -30.04 -13.50
CA SER A 10 -6.14 -30.41 -14.59
C SER A 10 -6.98 -30.21 -15.86
N LYS A 11 -6.54 -29.38 -16.82
CA LYS A 11 -6.00 -29.79 -18.13
C LYS A 11 -6.93 -30.60 -19.07
N ARG A 12 -6.99 -30.09 -20.31
CA ARG A 12 -7.05 -30.76 -21.63
C ARG A 12 -8.36 -30.66 -22.41
N VAL A 13 -8.32 -29.73 -23.37
CA VAL A 13 -9.03 -29.75 -24.64
C VAL A 13 -8.75 -31.07 -25.34
N ALA A 14 -9.80 -31.84 -25.62
CA ALA A 14 -9.78 -32.95 -26.55
C ALA A 14 -10.38 -32.47 -27.87
N LEU A 15 -9.61 -32.58 -28.95
CA LEU A 15 -9.99 -32.26 -30.32
C LEU A 15 -9.97 -33.55 -31.15
N MET A 16 -11.14 -34.13 -31.41
CA MET A 16 -11.49 -35.13 -32.45
C MET A 16 -13.02 -35.29 -32.35
N GLY A 17 -13.87 -35.36 -33.37
CA GLY A 17 -13.77 -35.32 -34.81
C GLY A 17 -15.16 -35.75 -35.36
N ALA A 18 -15.72 -34.98 -36.29
CA ALA A 18 -16.80 -35.26 -37.26
C ALA A 18 -18.21 -35.72 -36.80
N GLY A 19 -19.25 -34.94 -37.19
CA GLY A 19 -20.61 -35.47 -37.37
C GLY A 19 -21.80 -34.49 -37.30
N VAL A 20 -22.05 -33.75 -38.39
CA VAL A 20 -23.38 -33.32 -38.90
C VAL A 20 -24.23 -32.27 -38.11
N VAL A 21 -24.23 -31.05 -38.68
CA VAL A 21 -25.34 -30.10 -38.93
C VAL A 21 -26.32 -29.75 -37.81
N GLY A 22 -26.19 -28.51 -37.31
CA GLY A 22 -27.21 -27.77 -36.57
C GLY A 22 -26.86 -26.29 -36.50
N VAL A 23 -27.41 -25.49 -37.43
CA VAL A 23 -27.26 -24.03 -37.49
C VAL A 23 -28.06 -23.39 -36.35
N SER A 24 -27.38 -22.77 -35.37
CA SER A 24 -27.81 -21.52 -34.70
C SER A 24 -26.97 -21.27 -33.45
N GLY A 25 -26.16 -20.20 -33.46
CA GLY A 25 -25.47 -19.73 -32.26
C GLY A 25 -24.03 -19.32 -32.51
N LEU A 26 -23.83 -18.26 -33.30
CA LEU A 26 -22.57 -17.49 -33.26
C LEU A 26 -22.43 -16.89 -31.85
N SER A 27 -21.84 -17.65 -30.93
CA SER A 27 -21.35 -17.12 -29.67
C SER A 27 -20.09 -16.34 -30.01
N GLY A 28 -20.27 -15.03 -30.19
CA GLY A 28 -19.16 -14.10 -30.37
C GLY A 28 -18.27 -14.17 -29.13
N ALA A 29 -17.17 -14.91 -29.21
CA ALA A 29 -16.04 -14.70 -28.34
C ALA A 29 -15.49 -13.32 -28.69
N ALA A 30 -15.96 -12.30 -27.97
CA ALA A 30 -15.39 -10.97 -28.03
C ALA A 30 -13.94 -11.08 -27.58
N ILE A 31 -13.03 -11.12 -28.55
CA ILE A 31 -11.62 -10.81 -28.33
C ILE A 31 -11.61 -9.35 -27.93
N VAL A 32 -11.54 -9.10 -26.62
CA VAL A 32 -11.45 -7.76 -26.04
C VAL A 32 -10.14 -7.14 -26.53
N SER A 33 -10.24 -6.34 -27.58
CA SER A 33 -9.16 -5.53 -28.13
C SER A 33 -8.80 -4.45 -27.10
N ALA A 34 -7.55 -4.43 -26.65
CA ALA A 34 -7.00 -3.47 -25.68
C ALA A 34 -6.91 -2.02 -26.20
N LYS A 35 -7.62 -1.67 -27.28
CA LYS A 35 -7.57 -0.37 -27.95
C LYS A 35 -8.82 0.51 -27.75
N GLU A 36 -9.91 -0.02 -27.19
CA GLU A 36 -11.01 0.83 -26.74
C GLU A 36 -10.75 1.26 -25.29
N PRO A 37 -10.87 2.57 -24.97
CA PRO A 37 -10.94 2.98 -23.58
C PRO A 37 -12.21 2.35 -23.01
N GLN A 38 -12.06 1.27 -22.27
CA GLN A 38 -13.17 0.68 -21.51
C GLN A 38 -13.63 1.73 -20.50
N ARG A 39 -14.63 2.54 -20.88
CA ARG A 39 -15.48 3.24 -19.93
C ARG A 39 -16.26 2.18 -19.16
N LEU A 40 -15.64 1.63 -18.11
CA LEU A 40 -16.26 0.70 -17.15
C LEU A 40 -17.31 1.40 -16.25
N VAL A 41 -17.88 2.52 -16.69
CA VAL A 41 -18.51 3.51 -15.82
C VAL A 41 -19.93 3.81 -16.33
N ALA A 42 -20.72 2.77 -16.60
CA ALA A 42 -22.15 2.96 -16.78
C ALA A 42 -22.77 3.25 -15.39
N PRO A 43 -23.67 4.24 -15.26
CA PRO A 43 -24.39 4.45 -14.01
C PRO A 43 -25.10 3.17 -13.56
N ILE A 44 -24.83 2.73 -12.32
CA ILE A 44 -25.43 1.52 -11.76
C ILE A 44 -26.78 1.91 -11.18
N LYS A 45 -27.86 1.42 -11.78
CA LYS A 45 -29.20 1.54 -11.20
C LYS A 45 -29.35 0.54 -10.06
N CYS A 46 -29.59 1.06 -8.86
CA CYS A 46 -29.87 0.25 -7.68
C CYS A 46 -31.35 -0.18 -7.66
N GLU A 47 -31.65 -1.22 -6.90
CA GLU A 47 -33.02 -1.73 -6.73
C GLU A 47 -33.96 -0.71 -6.05
N ASP A 48 -33.41 0.20 -5.26
CA ASP A 48 -34.13 1.30 -4.59
C ASP A 48 -34.42 2.50 -5.50
N GLY A 49 -34.07 2.43 -6.79
CA GLY A 49 -34.23 3.51 -7.75
C GLY A 49 -33.12 4.57 -7.71
N SER A 50 -32.17 4.48 -6.77
CA SER A 50 -30.98 5.32 -6.79
C SER A 50 -30.06 4.93 -7.95
N THR A 51 -29.23 5.87 -8.40
CA THR A 51 -28.24 5.62 -9.44
C THR A 51 -26.86 5.97 -8.91
N ILE A 52 -25.99 4.96 -8.79
CA ILE A 52 -24.59 5.17 -8.46
C ILE A 52 -23.89 5.59 -9.74
N ILE A 53 -23.46 6.85 -9.80
CA ILE A 53 -22.55 7.34 -10.83
C ILE A 53 -21.14 6.95 -10.38
N PRO A 54 -20.46 6.01 -11.05
CA PRO A 54 -19.15 5.59 -10.61
C PRO A 54 -18.16 6.73 -10.84
N TYR A 55 -17.24 6.88 -9.89
CA TYR A 55 -16.26 7.95 -9.87
C TYR A 55 -15.40 7.95 -11.15
N GLU A 56 -15.35 9.08 -11.85
CA GLU A 56 -14.44 9.29 -12.97
C GLU A 56 -13.18 9.99 -12.48
N THR A 57 -12.03 9.37 -12.74
CA THR A 57 -10.74 9.94 -12.36
C THR A 57 -10.48 11.20 -13.17
N PRO A 58 -10.15 12.33 -12.54
CA PRO A 58 -9.90 13.57 -13.26
C PRO A 58 -8.65 13.44 -14.13
N SER A 59 -8.67 14.10 -15.28
CA SER A 59 -7.52 14.13 -16.18
C SER A 59 -6.37 14.94 -15.56
N ARG A 60 -5.12 14.52 -15.83
CA ARG A 60 -3.93 15.27 -15.41
C ARG A 60 -3.99 16.73 -15.87
N ALA A 61 -4.43 16.99 -17.10
CA ALA A 61 -4.56 18.33 -17.64
C ALA A 61 -5.49 19.22 -16.78
N ALA A 62 -6.65 18.69 -16.35
CA ALA A 62 -7.55 19.40 -15.46
C ALA A 62 -6.90 19.68 -14.09
N GLN A 63 -6.13 18.73 -13.57
CA GLN A 63 -5.40 18.90 -12.31
C GLN A 63 -4.32 19.99 -12.41
N LEU A 64 -3.57 20.04 -13.51
CA LEU A 64 -2.57 21.10 -13.75
C LEU A 64 -3.21 22.49 -13.85
N GLU A 65 -4.34 22.61 -14.53
CA GLU A 65 -5.06 23.89 -14.61
C GLU A 65 -5.54 24.38 -13.24
N ARG A 66 -6.01 23.47 -12.37
CA ARG A 66 -6.33 23.82 -10.98
C ARG A 66 -5.10 24.27 -10.20
N LEU A 67 -3.96 23.57 -10.33
CA LEU A 67 -2.70 23.96 -9.69
C LEU A 67 -2.23 25.37 -10.08
N LYS A 68 -2.49 25.81 -11.31
CA LYS A 68 -2.12 27.15 -11.81
C LYS A 68 -3.05 28.27 -11.34
N ARG A 69 -4.33 27.96 -11.08
CA ARG A 69 -5.38 28.97 -10.89
C ARG A 69 -5.82 29.11 -9.43
N GLU A 70 -5.85 28.02 -8.68
CA GLU A 70 -6.40 27.99 -7.34
C GLU A 70 -5.38 28.41 -6.26
N HIS A 71 -5.91 28.84 -5.12
CA HIS A 71 -5.14 29.03 -3.90
C HIS A 71 -5.49 27.90 -2.93
N PHE A 72 -4.49 27.16 -2.47
CA PHE A 72 -4.71 25.98 -1.64
C PHE A 72 -4.55 26.30 -0.15
N ASP A 73 -5.28 25.60 0.69
CA ASP A 73 -5.03 25.62 2.13
C ASP A 73 -3.76 24.85 2.46
N VAL A 74 -3.58 23.69 1.80
CA VAL A 74 -2.44 22.79 2.02
C VAL A 74 -1.86 22.34 0.69
N LEU A 75 -0.56 22.55 0.49
CA LEU A 75 0.23 21.92 -0.57
C LEU A 75 1.10 20.80 0.02
N VAL A 76 0.83 19.56 -0.38
CA VAL A 76 1.62 18.39 -0.01
C VAL A 76 2.66 18.12 -1.10
N ILE A 77 3.93 18.04 -0.70
CA ILE A 77 5.04 17.76 -1.62
C ILE A 77 5.49 16.31 -1.42
N GLY A 78 5.26 15.48 -2.45
CA GLY A 78 5.49 14.04 -2.45
C GLY A 78 4.19 13.25 -2.51
N GLY A 79 4.07 12.33 -3.48
CA GLY A 79 2.93 11.45 -3.74
C GLY A 79 3.19 9.99 -3.36
N GLY A 80 4.01 9.76 -2.35
CA GLY A 80 4.14 8.47 -1.65
C GLY A 80 3.13 8.35 -0.49
N ALA A 81 3.22 7.25 0.27
CA ALA A 81 2.16 6.85 1.20
C ALA A 81 1.83 7.92 2.24
N THR A 82 2.87 8.60 2.76
CA THR A 82 2.71 9.73 3.68
C THR A 82 1.97 10.89 3.02
N GLY A 83 2.36 11.30 1.82
CA GLY A 83 1.77 12.44 1.14
C GLY A 83 0.35 12.18 0.67
N SER A 84 0.08 11.00 0.12
CA SER A 84 -1.28 10.58 -0.24
C SER A 84 -2.18 10.48 1.00
N GLY A 85 -1.66 9.97 2.13
CA GLY A 85 -2.38 9.93 3.40
C GLY A 85 -2.70 11.33 3.94
N CYS A 86 -1.72 12.24 3.97
CA CYS A 86 -1.93 13.64 4.34
C CYS A 86 -2.97 14.32 3.44
N ALA A 87 -2.92 14.06 2.14
CA ALA A 87 -3.87 14.63 1.19
C ALA A 87 -5.29 14.13 1.44
N LEU A 88 -5.46 12.84 1.67
CA LEU A 88 -6.76 12.26 1.99
C LEU A 88 -7.32 12.83 3.30
N ASP A 89 -6.52 12.89 4.36
CA ASP A 89 -6.94 13.44 5.66
C ASP A 89 -7.29 14.93 5.57
N ALA A 90 -6.49 15.74 4.87
CA ALA A 90 -6.78 17.16 4.68
C ALA A 90 -8.07 17.36 3.85
N ALA A 91 -8.24 16.61 2.77
CA ALA A 91 -9.38 16.73 1.89
C ALA A 91 -10.69 16.25 2.54
N THR A 92 -10.67 15.20 3.37
CA THR A 92 -11.85 14.73 4.11
C THR A 92 -12.27 15.70 5.22
N ARG A 93 -11.35 16.54 5.71
CA ARG A 93 -11.64 17.66 6.63
C ARG A 93 -12.11 18.93 5.91
N GLY A 94 -12.22 18.89 4.58
CA GLY A 94 -12.74 20.00 3.77
C GLY A 94 -11.68 21.04 3.34
N LEU A 95 -10.39 20.80 3.57
CA LEU A 95 -9.34 21.72 3.16
C LEU A 95 -9.10 21.65 1.64
N ASN A 96 -8.94 22.81 0.98
CA ASN A 96 -8.53 22.84 -0.42
C ASN A 96 -7.08 22.38 -0.54
N THR A 97 -6.89 21.14 -0.97
CA THR A 97 -5.60 20.45 -0.87
C THR A 97 -5.00 20.19 -2.24
N ALA A 98 -3.70 20.48 -2.39
CA ALA A 98 -2.91 20.13 -3.56
C ALA A 98 -1.83 19.09 -3.22
N VAL A 99 -1.48 18.23 -4.17
CA VAL A 99 -0.37 17.28 -4.10
C VAL A 99 0.45 17.36 -5.37
N VAL A 100 1.76 17.52 -5.23
CA VAL A 100 2.72 17.46 -6.35
C VAL A 100 3.73 16.34 -6.12
N GLU A 101 3.89 15.46 -7.10
CA GLU A 101 4.85 14.37 -7.10
C GLU A 101 5.81 14.52 -8.28
N ALA A 102 7.12 14.47 -8.01
CA ALA A 102 8.14 14.74 -9.01
C ALA A 102 8.29 13.62 -10.05
N SER A 103 7.91 12.38 -9.72
CA SER A 103 7.89 11.21 -10.58
C SER A 103 6.47 10.67 -10.72
N ASP A 104 6.27 9.35 -10.74
CA ASP A 104 4.94 8.75 -10.64
C ASP A 104 4.52 8.52 -9.17
N PHE A 105 3.22 8.35 -8.92
CA PHE A 105 2.73 8.03 -7.58
C PHE A 105 3.33 6.72 -7.08
N ALA A 106 3.73 6.69 -5.80
CA ALA A 106 4.48 5.58 -5.19
C ALA A 106 5.81 5.20 -5.86
N ALA A 107 6.34 6.00 -6.81
CA ALA A 107 7.61 5.69 -7.46
C ALA A 107 8.83 5.78 -6.55
N GLY A 108 8.69 6.27 -5.31
CA GLY A 108 9.71 6.30 -4.27
C GLY A 108 9.71 5.06 -3.36
N THR A 109 10.02 5.23 -2.06
CA THR A 109 10.09 4.12 -1.09
C THR A 109 8.76 3.36 -0.97
N SER A 110 7.63 4.04 -1.12
CA SER A 110 6.29 3.46 -1.01
C SER A 110 5.97 2.38 -2.05
N GLY A 111 6.73 2.27 -3.14
CA GLY A 111 6.62 1.16 -4.10
C GLY A 111 7.68 0.06 -3.93
N ARG A 112 8.57 0.19 -2.96
CA ARG A 112 9.76 -0.68 -2.76
C ARG A 112 9.80 -1.33 -1.38
N SER A 113 8.64 -1.46 -0.72
CA SER A 113 8.54 -2.11 0.58
C SER A 113 8.59 -3.64 0.45
N THR A 114 8.67 -4.33 1.60
CA THR A 114 8.46 -5.78 1.73
C THR A 114 7.01 -6.21 1.45
N LYS A 115 6.10 -5.25 1.21
CA LYS A 115 4.68 -5.47 0.90
C LYS A 115 3.92 -6.13 2.04
N LEU A 116 4.35 -5.87 3.28
CA LEU A 116 3.70 -6.35 4.50
C LEU A 116 3.08 -5.19 5.29
N ILE A 117 1.94 -5.47 5.92
CA ILE A 117 1.34 -4.66 6.98
C ILE A 117 1.65 -5.38 8.29
N HIS A 118 2.83 -5.07 8.85
CA HIS A 118 3.38 -5.77 10.01
C HIS A 118 2.89 -5.16 11.31
N GLY A 119 2.35 -5.97 12.23
CA GLY A 119 1.92 -5.48 13.55
C GLY A 119 3.02 -5.46 14.62
N GLY A 120 4.28 -5.78 14.26
CA GLY A 120 5.43 -5.49 15.13
C GLY A 120 5.76 -6.55 16.18
N ILE A 121 5.63 -7.85 15.87
CA ILE A 121 5.87 -8.94 16.83
C ILE A 121 7.25 -8.87 17.52
N ARG A 122 8.29 -8.41 16.81
CA ARG A 122 9.64 -8.21 17.38
C ARG A 122 9.71 -7.05 18.38
N TYR A 123 8.92 -6.01 18.15
CA TYR A 123 8.85 -4.88 19.08
C TYR A 123 8.12 -5.27 20.36
N LEU A 124 7.19 -6.24 20.29
CA LEU A 124 6.51 -6.74 21.48
C LEU A 124 7.49 -7.45 22.44
N GLU A 125 8.42 -8.23 21.89
CA GLU A 125 9.50 -8.82 22.69
C GLU A 125 10.33 -7.74 23.38
N THR A 126 10.73 -6.70 22.64
CA THR A 126 11.48 -5.57 23.21
C THR A 126 10.68 -4.85 24.29
N ALA A 127 9.39 -4.62 24.07
CA ALA A 127 8.47 -3.97 25.00
C ALA A 127 8.40 -4.72 26.33
N PHE A 128 8.24 -6.05 26.31
CA PHE A 128 8.16 -6.84 27.54
C PHE A 128 9.53 -7.02 28.21
N MET A 129 10.59 -7.30 27.44
CA MET A 129 11.91 -7.55 28.03
C MET A 129 12.56 -6.29 28.62
N LYS A 130 12.28 -5.12 28.03
CA LYS A 130 12.85 -3.84 28.48
C LYS A 130 11.86 -2.94 29.21
N LEU A 131 10.62 -3.41 29.43
CA LEU A 131 9.52 -2.60 29.97
C LEU A 131 9.34 -1.28 29.20
N ASP A 132 9.49 -1.33 27.88
CA ASP A 132 9.43 -0.17 27.01
C ASP A 132 7.98 0.11 26.59
N TYR A 133 7.37 1.10 27.25
CA TYR A 133 6.01 1.54 26.97
C TYR A 133 5.85 2.14 25.56
N ALA A 134 6.88 2.79 25.02
CA ALA A 134 6.82 3.35 23.67
C ALA A 134 6.78 2.24 22.63
N ALA A 135 7.59 1.20 22.80
CA ALA A 135 7.53 0.00 21.96
C ALA A 135 6.17 -0.71 22.07
N PHE A 136 5.60 -0.80 23.27
CA PHE A 136 4.26 -1.37 23.44
C PHE A 136 3.17 -0.56 22.73
N LYS A 137 3.21 0.78 22.83
CA LYS A 137 2.28 1.67 22.14
C LYS A 137 2.38 1.53 20.63
N LEU A 138 3.60 1.45 20.09
CA LEU A 138 3.86 1.22 18.67
C LEU A 138 3.23 -0.09 18.17
N VAL A 139 3.35 -1.17 18.95
CA VAL A 139 2.73 -2.47 18.60
C VAL A 139 1.21 -2.35 18.57
N ASN A 140 0.60 -1.71 19.56
CA ASN A 140 -0.85 -1.53 19.59
C ASN A 140 -1.36 -0.69 18.41
N GLU A 141 -0.69 0.41 18.08
CA GLU A 141 -1.01 1.25 16.93
C GLU A 141 -0.86 0.46 15.62
N ALA A 142 0.25 -0.27 15.46
CA ALA A 142 0.49 -1.08 14.26
C ALA A 142 -0.55 -2.19 14.08
N LEU A 143 -1.00 -2.82 15.17
CA LEU A 143 -2.05 -3.84 15.14
C LEU A 143 -3.42 -3.26 14.77
N GLU A 144 -3.74 -2.08 15.31
CA GLU A 144 -4.97 -1.35 14.99
C GLU A 144 -5.01 -0.90 13.53
N GLU A 145 -3.94 -0.27 13.05
CA GLU A 145 -3.79 0.15 11.66
C GLU A 145 -3.81 -1.03 10.70
N ARG A 146 -3.20 -2.17 11.08
CA ARG A 146 -3.27 -3.40 10.29
C ARG A 146 -4.71 -3.90 10.14
N SER A 147 -5.47 -3.90 11.23
CA SER A 147 -6.89 -4.27 11.20
C SER A 147 -7.68 -3.34 10.29
N PHE A 148 -7.44 -2.03 10.41
CA PHE A 148 -8.11 -1.02 9.60
C PHE A 148 -7.76 -1.16 8.11
N PHE A 149 -6.49 -1.33 7.76
CA PHE A 149 -6.08 -1.50 6.36
C PHE A 149 -6.70 -2.75 5.73
N LEU A 150 -6.77 -3.86 6.47
CA LEU A 150 -7.38 -5.10 5.98
C LEU A 150 -8.89 -4.96 5.78
N SER A 151 -9.58 -4.18 6.61
CA SER A 151 -11.02 -3.94 6.48
C SER A 151 -11.39 -2.85 5.48
N ALA A 152 -10.55 -1.81 5.34
CA ALA A 152 -10.78 -0.69 4.44
C ALA A 152 -10.55 -1.05 2.97
N ALA A 153 -9.59 -1.94 2.68
CA ALA A 153 -9.28 -2.37 1.31
C ALA A 153 -9.06 -3.89 1.21
N PRO A 154 -10.08 -4.72 1.50
CA PRO A 154 -9.96 -6.19 1.52
C PRO A 154 -9.67 -6.80 0.14
N TYR A 155 -9.88 -6.04 -0.94
CA TYR A 155 -9.57 -6.44 -2.31
C TYR A 155 -8.09 -6.21 -2.69
N MET A 156 -7.32 -5.46 -1.89
CA MET A 156 -5.89 -5.23 -2.08
C MET A 156 -5.03 -5.79 -0.95
N ASN A 157 -5.62 -5.97 0.22
CA ASN A 157 -4.94 -6.39 1.44
C ASN A 157 -5.50 -7.73 1.90
N ARG A 158 -4.61 -8.63 2.34
CA ARG A 158 -5.01 -9.97 2.79
C ARG A 158 -4.21 -10.45 3.99
N PRO A 159 -4.77 -11.30 4.85
CA PRO A 159 -3.98 -12.03 5.84
C PRO A 159 -2.91 -12.89 5.15
N LEU A 160 -1.69 -12.87 5.68
CA LEU A 160 -0.56 -13.66 5.22
C LEU A 160 -0.06 -14.56 6.37
N PRO A 161 -0.10 -15.90 6.22
CA PRO A 161 0.57 -16.78 7.15
C PRO A 161 2.09 -16.67 6.99
N ILE A 162 2.79 -16.49 8.11
CA ILE A 162 4.25 -16.45 8.20
C ILE A 162 4.68 -17.60 9.10
N MET A 163 5.47 -18.52 8.53
CA MET A 163 5.99 -19.68 9.22
C MET A 163 7.43 -19.43 9.67
N ILE A 164 7.70 -19.64 10.96
CA ILE A 164 9.03 -19.51 11.56
C ILE A 164 9.53 -20.92 11.94
N PRO A 165 10.50 -21.50 11.23
CA PRO A 165 11.05 -22.82 11.55
C PRO A 165 11.91 -22.77 12.81
N ILE A 166 11.82 -23.81 13.65
CA ILE A 166 12.49 -23.91 14.95
C ILE A 166 13.40 -25.14 14.98
N TYR A 167 14.65 -24.97 15.44
CA TYR A 167 15.67 -26.03 15.43
C TYR A 167 16.13 -26.43 16.83
N ASN A 168 15.85 -25.63 17.86
CA ASN A 168 16.13 -25.98 19.25
C ASN A 168 14.83 -26.28 20.01
N TRP A 169 14.83 -27.32 20.85
CA TRP A 169 13.63 -27.72 21.58
C TRP A 169 13.13 -26.65 22.56
N TRP A 170 14.02 -25.90 23.20
CA TRP A 170 13.66 -24.85 24.14
C TRP A 170 13.04 -23.62 23.47
N GLU A 171 13.32 -23.39 22.17
CA GLU A 171 12.75 -22.27 21.40
C GLU A 171 11.27 -22.50 21.09
N VAL A 172 10.81 -23.76 21.05
CA VAL A 172 9.40 -24.10 20.78
C VAL A 172 8.46 -23.44 21.80
N PRO A 173 8.58 -23.69 23.11
CA PRO A 173 7.72 -23.04 24.10
C PRO A 173 7.94 -21.52 24.12
N TYR A 174 9.17 -21.04 23.95
CA TYR A 174 9.48 -19.60 23.92
C TYR A 174 8.74 -18.87 22.79
N MET A 175 8.89 -19.33 21.56
CA MET A 175 8.24 -18.74 20.37
C MET A 175 6.72 -18.89 20.42
N TRP A 176 6.21 -20.00 20.95
CA TRP A 176 4.78 -20.20 21.14
C TRP A 176 4.20 -19.18 22.12
N VAL A 177 4.85 -18.96 23.28
CA VAL A 177 4.42 -17.95 24.25
C VAL A 177 4.48 -16.56 23.63
N GLY A 178 5.54 -16.21 22.90
CA GLY A 178 5.65 -14.93 22.21
C GLY A 178 4.53 -14.70 21.19
N ALA A 179 4.25 -15.69 20.35
CA ALA A 179 3.16 -15.61 19.36
C ALA A 179 1.78 -15.53 20.02
N LYS A 180 1.56 -16.23 21.15
CA LYS A 180 0.31 -16.13 21.92
C LYS A 180 0.17 -14.81 22.65
N ALA A 181 1.24 -14.28 23.22
CA ALA A 181 1.24 -12.93 23.80
C ALA A 181 0.86 -11.89 22.73
N TYR A 182 1.40 -12.04 21.51
CA TYR A 182 1.03 -11.18 20.38
C TYR A 182 -0.44 -11.33 19.97
N ASP A 183 -0.96 -12.55 19.89
CA ASP A 183 -2.40 -12.79 19.64
C ASP A 183 -3.29 -12.15 20.71
N VAL A 184 -2.88 -12.23 21.99
CA VAL A 184 -3.61 -11.67 23.13
C VAL A 184 -3.61 -10.14 23.09
N VAL A 185 -2.46 -9.52 22.83
CA VAL A 185 -2.33 -8.06 22.68
C VAL A 185 -3.14 -7.56 21.49
N ALA A 186 -3.14 -8.30 20.38
CA ALA A 186 -3.98 -7.99 19.23
C ALA A 186 -5.48 -8.11 19.56
N GLY A 187 -5.86 -9.06 20.41
CA GLY A 187 -7.24 -9.21 20.90
C GLY A 187 -8.27 -9.27 19.77
N SER A 188 -9.36 -8.50 19.90
CA SER A 188 -10.39 -8.36 18.86
C SER A 188 -9.90 -7.62 17.61
N LYS A 189 -8.80 -6.85 17.71
CA LYS A 189 -8.18 -6.10 16.61
C LYS A 189 -7.30 -6.98 15.73
N ARG A 190 -7.25 -8.30 15.95
CA ARG A 190 -6.36 -9.17 15.18
C ARG A 190 -6.69 -9.16 13.69
N PHE A 191 -7.97 -9.22 13.32
CA PHE A 191 -8.52 -9.31 11.94
C PHE A 191 -7.87 -10.38 11.02
N VAL A 192 -6.98 -11.20 11.57
CA VAL A 192 -6.32 -12.33 10.93
C VAL A 192 -6.57 -13.60 11.77
N PRO A 193 -6.26 -14.81 11.28
CA PRO A 193 -6.30 -16.02 12.10
C PRO A 193 -5.25 -16.03 13.23
N GLY A 194 -5.43 -16.92 14.20
CA GLY A 194 -4.53 -17.01 15.36
C GLY A 194 -3.26 -17.78 15.07
N SER A 195 -2.23 -17.52 15.86
CA SER A 195 -0.99 -18.29 15.79
C SER A 195 -1.22 -19.75 16.18
N TYR A 196 -0.47 -20.66 15.58
CA TYR A 196 -0.47 -22.07 15.93
C TYR A 196 0.90 -22.69 15.68
N TYR A 197 1.13 -23.84 16.30
CA TYR A 197 2.30 -24.66 16.10
C TYR A 197 2.01 -25.73 15.05
N ILE A 198 2.99 -26.03 14.20
CA ILE A 198 3.01 -27.20 13.33
C ILE A 198 4.25 -28.03 13.63
N ASN A 199 4.11 -29.35 13.50
CA ASN A 199 5.24 -30.25 13.73
C ASN A 199 6.25 -30.22 12.55
N ALA A 200 7.40 -30.87 12.73
CA ALA A 200 8.45 -30.87 11.72
C ALA A 200 8.00 -31.48 10.38
N ASP A 201 7.19 -32.55 10.40
CA ASP A 201 6.71 -33.21 9.18
C ASP A 201 5.74 -32.31 8.41
N GLU A 202 4.84 -31.61 9.11
CA GLU A 202 3.94 -30.61 8.52
C GLU A 202 4.72 -29.42 7.93
N ALA A 203 5.74 -28.92 8.63
CA ALA A 203 6.58 -27.84 8.12
C ALA A 203 7.35 -28.26 6.86
N MET A 204 7.91 -29.46 6.84
CA MET A 204 8.58 -30.03 5.65
C MET A 204 7.60 -30.30 4.51
N PHE A 205 6.35 -30.67 4.81
CA PHE A 205 5.33 -30.85 3.78
C PHE A 205 4.97 -29.52 3.09
N GLN A 206 4.84 -28.44 3.86
CA GLN A 206 4.55 -27.10 3.31
C GLN A 206 5.75 -26.50 2.58
N PHE A 207 6.96 -26.65 3.13
CA PHE A 207 8.18 -26.14 2.52
C PHE A 207 9.27 -27.23 2.44
N PRO A 208 9.25 -28.07 1.40
CA PRO A 208 10.18 -29.21 1.24
C PRO A 208 11.66 -28.84 1.18
N MET A 209 11.97 -27.58 0.85
CA MET A 209 13.35 -27.07 0.75
C MET A 209 13.93 -26.60 2.10
N LEU A 210 13.17 -26.69 3.20
CA LEU A 210 13.69 -26.43 4.54
C LEU A 210 14.80 -27.42 4.91
N ARG A 211 15.75 -26.96 5.73
CA ARG A 211 16.76 -27.85 6.33
C ARG A 211 16.04 -28.84 7.25
N LYS A 212 16.10 -30.13 6.91
CA LYS A 212 15.48 -31.19 7.69
C LYS A 212 16.24 -31.48 8.98
N GLU A 213 17.56 -31.40 8.93
CA GLU A 213 18.44 -31.71 10.05
C GLU A 213 18.17 -30.77 11.22
N GLY A 214 17.76 -31.35 12.35
CA GLY A 214 17.51 -30.62 13.59
C GLY A 214 16.15 -29.91 13.66
N LEU A 215 15.32 -29.92 12.61
CA LEU A 215 14.01 -29.27 12.63
C LEU A 215 13.12 -29.88 13.72
N LYS A 216 12.56 -29.04 14.60
CA LYS A 216 11.67 -29.46 15.69
C LYS A 216 10.20 -29.19 15.38
N GLY A 217 9.94 -28.15 14.60
CA GLY A 217 8.62 -27.73 14.15
C GLY A 217 8.66 -26.30 13.65
N ALA A 218 7.51 -25.66 13.57
CA ALA A 218 7.42 -24.25 13.24
C ALA A 218 6.25 -23.57 13.96
N ILE A 219 6.39 -22.27 14.19
CA ILE A 219 5.28 -21.41 14.60
C ILE A 219 4.75 -20.70 13.37
N VAL A 220 3.46 -20.81 13.14
CA VAL A 220 2.75 -20.04 12.12
C VAL A 220 2.00 -18.93 12.82
N TYR A 221 2.26 -17.69 12.43
CA TYR A 221 1.49 -16.52 12.86
C TYR A 221 1.05 -15.73 11.64
N TYR A 222 0.13 -14.78 11.81
CA TYR A 222 -0.43 -14.02 10.69
C TYR A 222 -0.13 -12.52 10.81
N ASP A 223 0.17 -11.94 9.65
CA ASP A 223 0.24 -10.50 9.42
C ASP A 223 -0.60 -10.09 8.21
N GLY A 224 -0.60 -8.81 7.85
CA GLY A 224 -1.18 -8.35 6.60
C GLY A 224 -0.16 -8.38 5.46
N GLN A 225 -0.62 -8.67 4.26
CA GLN A 225 0.09 -8.37 3.01
C GLN A 225 -0.69 -7.31 2.25
N MET A 226 0.03 -6.39 1.61
CA MET A 226 -0.55 -5.33 0.78
C MET A 226 0.14 -5.22 -0.57
N ASN A 227 -0.57 -4.68 -1.55
CA ASN A 227 0.05 -4.11 -2.73
C ASN A 227 0.36 -2.63 -2.46
N ASP A 228 1.62 -2.31 -2.19
CA ASP A 228 2.05 -1.00 -1.71
C ASP A 228 1.82 0.12 -2.74
N THR A 229 2.15 -0.11 -4.02
CA THR A 229 1.90 0.88 -5.09
C THR A 229 0.42 1.10 -5.35
N ARG A 230 -0.39 0.03 -5.45
CA ARG A 230 -1.83 0.14 -5.71
C ARG A 230 -2.55 0.80 -4.54
N MET A 231 -2.20 0.44 -3.30
CA MET A 231 -2.81 1.05 -2.11
C MET A 231 -2.53 2.55 -2.09
N ASN A 232 -1.30 2.98 -2.37
CA ASN A 232 -0.95 4.39 -2.44
C ASN A 232 -1.77 5.15 -3.50
N VAL A 233 -1.84 4.61 -4.72
CA VAL A 233 -2.62 5.22 -5.81
C VAL A 233 -4.10 5.30 -5.41
N SER A 234 -4.65 4.25 -4.80
CA SER A 234 -6.02 4.27 -4.30
C SER A 234 -6.25 5.37 -3.27
N ILE A 235 -5.34 5.56 -2.30
CA ILE A 235 -5.45 6.65 -1.32
C ILE A 235 -5.45 8.03 -2.03
N ALA A 236 -4.53 8.24 -2.98
CA ALA A 236 -4.46 9.49 -3.75
C ALA A 236 -5.75 9.75 -4.54
N LEU A 237 -6.29 8.72 -5.20
CA LEU A 237 -7.55 8.81 -5.96
C LEU A 237 -8.75 9.02 -5.05
N THR A 238 -8.78 8.42 -3.86
CA THR A 238 -9.83 8.69 -2.87
C THR A 238 -9.79 10.15 -2.42
N ALA A 239 -8.60 10.75 -2.28
CA ALA A 239 -8.48 12.17 -1.95
C ALA A 239 -9.09 13.07 -3.04
N THR A 240 -8.94 12.70 -4.32
CA THR A 240 -9.57 13.40 -5.46
C THR A 240 -11.08 13.17 -5.57
N ALA A 241 -11.62 12.15 -4.88
CA ALA A 241 -13.03 11.79 -4.88
C ALA A 241 -13.82 12.38 -3.70
N THR A 242 -13.17 13.12 -2.81
CA THR A 242 -13.86 13.83 -1.71
C THR A 242 -14.72 14.97 -2.25
N GLN A 243 -15.62 15.51 -1.42
CA GLN A 243 -16.53 16.59 -1.80
C GLN A 243 -15.83 17.82 -2.39
N ASN A 244 -14.68 18.21 -1.82
CA ASN A 244 -13.89 19.35 -2.29
C ASN A 244 -12.78 18.92 -3.29
N GLY A 245 -12.58 17.61 -3.49
CA GLY A 245 -11.67 16.99 -4.45
C GLY A 245 -10.25 17.54 -4.41
N ALA A 246 -9.33 16.83 -3.74
CA ALA A 246 -7.91 17.21 -3.75
C ALA A 246 -7.39 17.37 -5.19
N THR A 247 -6.51 18.35 -5.42
CA THR A 247 -5.80 18.50 -6.69
C THR A 247 -4.50 17.70 -6.64
N VAL A 248 -4.36 16.65 -7.43
CA VAL A 248 -3.22 15.73 -7.35
C VAL A 248 -2.56 15.58 -8.72
N ALA A 249 -1.26 15.87 -8.82
CA ALA A 249 -0.51 15.77 -10.07
C ALA A 249 0.86 15.07 -9.87
N ASN A 250 1.11 14.06 -10.69
CA ASN A 250 2.41 13.43 -10.85
C ASN A 250 3.23 14.12 -11.96
N TYR A 251 4.52 13.83 -12.00
CA TYR A 251 5.52 14.46 -12.87
C TYR A 251 5.61 15.98 -12.69
N VAL A 252 5.25 16.51 -11.51
CA VAL A 252 5.35 17.92 -11.14
C VAL A 252 6.37 18.05 -10.02
N LYS A 253 7.56 18.57 -10.34
CA LYS A 253 8.67 18.69 -9.42
C LYS A 253 8.72 20.10 -8.80
N VAL A 254 8.83 20.18 -7.48
CA VAL A 254 9.15 21.43 -6.79
C VAL A 254 10.59 21.83 -7.06
N VAL A 255 10.79 23.07 -7.53
CA VAL A 255 12.09 23.66 -7.84
C VAL A 255 12.59 24.52 -6.69
N HIS A 256 11.74 25.39 -6.15
CA HIS A 256 12.02 26.18 -4.95
C HIS A 256 10.72 26.55 -4.21
N LEU A 257 10.85 26.94 -2.94
CA LEU A 257 9.72 27.34 -2.11
C LEU A 257 9.43 28.83 -2.30
N LEU A 258 8.15 29.18 -2.36
CA LEU A 258 7.70 30.58 -2.39
C LEU A 258 7.60 31.07 -0.94
N LYS A 259 8.13 32.26 -0.66
CA LYS A 259 8.09 32.88 0.67
C LYS A 259 7.48 34.27 0.60
N ASP A 260 6.74 34.65 1.64
CA ASP A 260 6.30 36.03 1.82
C ASP A 260 7.43 36.91 2.38
N ASP A 261 7.16 38.22 2.52
CA ASP A 261 8.13 39.20 3.01
C ASP A 261 8.58 38.93 4.45
N GLU A 262 7.80 38.16 5.24
CA GLU A 262 8.15 37.70 6.58
C GLU A 262 9.01 36.42 6.56
N GLY A 263 9.30 35.88 5.39
CA GLY A 263 10.07 34.65 5.19
C GLY A 263 9.28 33.37 5.41
N LYS A 264 7.94 33.42 5.55
CA LYS A 264 7.10 32.24 5.72
C LYS A 264 6.80 31.60 4.37
N VAL A 265 6.79 30.28 4.32
CA VAL A 265 6.49 29.53 3.08
C VAL A 265 5.00 29.68 2.72
N ARG A 266 4.74 30.08 1.47
CA ARG A 266 3.40 30.34 0.89
C ARG A 266 3.11 29.56 -0.40
N GLY A 267 3.84 28.48 -0.62
CA GLY A 267 3.69 27.64 -1.80
C GLY A 267 5.03 27.19 -2.35
N ALA A 268 5.02 26.82 -3.63
CA ALA A 268 6.20 26.35 -4.33
C ALA A 268 6.16 26.73 -5.81
N HIS A 269 7.33 27.04 -6.35
CA HIS A 269 7.54 27.06 -7.79
C HIS A 269 7.77 25.64 -8.27
N VAL A 270 7.01 25.22 -9.27
CA VAL A 270 6.99 23.83 -9.75
C VAL A 270 7.27 23.75 -11.24
N LYS A 271 7.74 22.58 -11.68
CA LYS A 271 8.02 22.25 -13.06
C LYS A 271 7.29 20.98 -13.48
N ASP A 272 6.54 21.02 -14.56
CA ASP A 272 6.11 19.81 -15.27
C ASP A 272 7.33 19.18 -15.93
N THR A 273 7.72 18.00 -15.45
CA THR A 273 8.89 17.26 -15.96
C THR A 273 8.66 16.64 -17.34
N ILE A 274 7.41 16.58 -17.81
CA ILE A 274 7.05 16.09 -19.15
C ILE A 274 7.18 17.20 -20.18
N THR A 275 6.62 18.39 -19.91
CA THR A 275 6.57 19.50 -20.88
C THR A 275 7.69 20.52 -20.70
N GLY A 276 8.27 20.58 -19.49
CA GLY A 276 9.24 21.60 -19.10
C GLY A 276 8.64 22.92 -18.63
N GLU A 277 7.31 23.07 -18.67
CA GLU A 277 6.61 24.28 -18.21
C GLU A 277 6.79 24.47 -16.69
N GLU A 278 6.98 25.72 -16.25
CA GLU A 278 7.14 26.08 -14.85
C GLU A 278 6.10 27.13 -14.43
N TRP A 279 5.58 27.02 -13.21
CA TRP A 279 4.59 27.96 -12.65
C TRP A 279 4.60 27.92 -11.12
N ASP A 280 3.89 28.86 -10.52
CA ASP A 280 3.74 28.96 -9.07
C ASP A 280 2.47 28.26 -8.60
N VAL A 281 2.59 27.42 -7.56
CA VAL A 281 1.47 26.87 -6.80
C VAL A 281 1.44 27.56 -5.45
N LYS A 282 0.37 28.32 -5.20
CA LYS A 282 0.21 29.11 -3.97
C LYS A 282 -0.57 28.32 -2.92
N ALA A 283 -0.10 28.36 -1.67
CA ALA A 283 -0.77 27.68 -0.56
C ALA A 283 -0.56 28.36 0.80
N HIS A 284 -1.52 28.20 1.72
CA HIS A 284 -1.41 28.70 3.09
C HIS A 284 -0.40 27.91 3.94
N ALA A 285 -0.34 26.59 3.76
CA ALA A 285 0.59 25.68 4.42
C ALA A 285 1.23 24.71 3.41
N VAL A 286 2.48 24.30 3.68
CA VAL A 286 3.22 23.33 2.87
C VAL A 286 3.65 22.15 3.73
N VAL A 287 3.30 20.93 3.30
CA VAL A 287 3.68 19.67 3.96
C VAL A 287 4.81 19.01 3.17
N ASN A 288 5.94 18.79 3.84
CA ASN A 288 7.05 18.02 3.29
C ASN A 288 6.83 16.52 3.54
N ALA A 289 6.37 15.80 2.51
CA ALA A 289 6.15 14.36 2.52
C ALA A 289 7.10 13.61 1.56
N THR A 290 8.32 14.12 1.37
CA THR A 290 9.27 13.63 0.35
C THR A 290 10.12 12.43 0.79
N GLY A 291 9.78 11.80 1.92
CA GLY A 291 10.43 10.58 2.43
C GLY A 291 11.96 10.73 2.56
N PRO A 292 12.78 9.89 1.90
CA PRO A 292 14.25 9.98 1.98
C PRO A 292 14.80 11.29 1.42
N PHE A 293 14.02 12.05 0.65
CA PHE A 293 14.41 13.34 0.10
C PHE A 293 14.04 14.52 1.00
N THR A 294 13.52 14.28 2.21
CA THR A 294 13.03 15.31 3.15
C THR A 294 14.01 16.46 3.35
N ASP A 295 15.30 16.15 3.48
CA ASP A 295 16.33 17.16 3.72
C ASP A 295 16.55 18.09 2.52
N THR A 296 16.28 17.63 1.30
CA THR A 296 16.35 18.48 0.10
C THR A 296 15.41 19.65 0.23
N LEU A 297 14.16 19.38 0.62
CA LEU A 297 13.14 20.43 0.78
C LEU A 297 13.38 21.27 2.05
N ARG A 298 13.89 20.67 3.13
CA ARG A 298 14.31 21.41 4.33
C ARG A 298 15.45 22.40 4.03
N GLN A 299 16.40 22.01 3.18
CA GLN A 299 17.52 22.86 2.77
C GLN A 299 17.13 23.89 1.71
N MET A 300 16.09 23.63 0.90
CA MET A 300 15.45 24.66 0.06
C MET A 300 14.80 25.76 0.90
N ASP A 301 14.24 25.42 2.06
CA ASP A 301 13.70 26.40 3.01
C ASP A 301 14.82 27.17 3.73
N ASP A 302 15.77 26.46 4.33
CA ASP A 302 16.92 27.07 5.02
C ASP A 302 18.18 26.24 4.75
N PRO A 303 19.14 26.75 3.96
CA PRO A 303 20.38 26.06 3.63
C PRO A 303 21.23 25.66 4.85
N LYS A 304 21.03 26.30 6.01
CA LYS A 304 21.77 26.00 7.24
C LYS A 304 21.20 24.82 8.02
N LYS A 305 20.02 24.30 7.64
CA LYS A 305 19.42 23.15 8.33
C LYS A 305 20.28 21.89 8.20
N GLN A 306 20.58 21.30 9.34
CA GLN A 306 21.24 20.01 9.42
C GLN A 306 20.34 18.90 8.88
N LYS A 307 20.94 17.97 8.13
CA LYS A 307 20.25 16.78 7.62
C LYS A 307 19.83 15.89 8.78
N ILE A 308 18.60 15.38 8.73
CA ILE A 308 18.04 14.46 9.75
C ILE A 308 17.80 13.07 9.19
N CYS A 309 17.72 12.93 7.87
CA CYS A 309 17.44 11.66 7.23
C CYS A 309 18.73 10.90 7.00
N VAL A 310 18.77 9.65 7.46
CA VAL A 310 19.83 8.69 7.17
C VAL A 310 19.20 7.52 6.40
N PRO A 311 19.22 7.55 5.05
CA PRO A 311 18.61 6.48 4.26
C PRO A 311 19.37 5.16 4.42
N ALA A 312 18.64 4.07 4.65
CA ALA A 312 19.17 2.71 4.61
C ALA A 312 18.65 1.99 3.36
N ALA A 313 19.54 1.27 2.66
CA ALA A 313 19.17 0.50 1.47
C ALA A 313 18.71 -0.91 1.84
N GLY A 314 17.62 -1.36 1.22
CA GLY A 314 17.13 -2.74 1.27
C GLY A 314 16.82 -3.23 -0.14
N VAL A 315 17.11 -4.50 -0.42
CA VAL A 315 16.92 -5.12 -1.73
C VAL A 315 16.04 -6.35 -1.59
N HIS A 316 15.15 -6.56 -2.57
CA HIS A 316 14.33 -7.75 -2.70
C HIS A 316 14.76 -8.51 -3.96
N THR A 317 14.88 -9.84 -3.85
CA THR A 317 15.12 -10.71 -4.99
C THR A 317 13.88 -11.54 -5.25
N VAL A 318 13.46 -11.63 -6.51
CA VAL A 318 12.35 -12.48 -6.93
C VAL A 318 12.91 -13.72 -7.59
N LEU A 319 12.55 -14.88 -7.07
CA LEU A 319 12.92 -16.18 -7.63
C LEU A 319 11.64 -16.89 -8.12
N PRO A 320 11.77 -17.85 -9.06
CA PRO A 320 10.67 -18.73 -9.40
C PRO A 320 10.06 -19.44 -8.17
N ASP A 321 8.77 -19.76 -8.26
CA ASP A 321 8.00 -20.37 -7.17
C ASP A 321 8.64 -21.66 -6.61
N HIS A 322 9.25 -22.48 -7.46
CA HIS A 322 9.89 -23.74 -7.05
C HIS A 322 11.07 -23.61 -6.06
N PHE A 323 11.62 -22.41 -5.83
CA PHE A 323 12.62 -22.18 -4.78
C PHE A 323 12.02 -22.09 -3.38
N SER A 324 10.73 -21.76 -3.28
CA SER A 324 9.94 -21.72 -2.04
C SER A 324 8.50 -22.13 -2.38
N PRO A 325 8.30 -23.43 -2.71
CA PRO A 325 7.09 -23.94 -3.36
C PRO A 325 5.83 -23.89 -2.49
#